data_AF-A0A7W0IEC5-F1
#
_entry.id   AF-A0A7W0IEC5-F1
#
_cell.length_a   1.000
_cell.length_b   1.000
_cell.length_c   1.000
_cell.angle_alpha   90.00
_cell.angle_beta   90.00
_cell.angle_gamma   90.00
#
_symmetry.space_group_name_H-M   'P 1'
#
loop_
_entity.id
_entity.type
_entity.pdbx_description
1 polymer ?
#
loop_
_entity_poly.entity_id
_entity_poly.type
_entity_poly.pdbx_seq_one_letter_code
_entity_poly.pdbx_strand_id
1 'polypeptide(L)' 'MPEARPVARRVDESAADMGSLVRLGLADEQPVPAPQYEGLFLEPDIPPDDEPA' A
#
# COMPACT_ATOMS: atom_id res chain seq x y z
N MET A 1 -10.46 33.55 1.65
CA MET A 1 -10.67 32.15 2.06
C MET A 1 -9.66 31.83 3.15
N PRO A 2 -10.04 31.21 4.29
CA PRO A 2 -9.05 30.80 5.28
C PRO A 2 -8.13 29.72 4.68
N GLU A 3 -6.84 29.81 4.98
CA GLU A 3 -5.83 28.84 4.52
C GLU A 3 -6.03 27.49 5.21
N ALA A 4 -5.95 26.40 4.43
CA ALA A 4 -6.03 25.05 4.97
C ALA A 4 -4.81 24.77 5.86
N ARG A 5 -5.05 24.51 7.15
CA ARG A 5 -3.99 24.12 8.09
C ARG A 5 -3.95 22.59 8.22
N PRO A 6 -2.76 21.96 8.22
CA PRO A 6 -2.63 20.54 8.50
C PRO A 6 -3.23 20.24 9.89
N VAL A 7 -4.19 19.33 9.95
CA VAL A 7 -4.76 18.87 11.20
C VAL A 7 -3.87 17.76 11.75
N ALA A 8 -3.42 17.87 13.00
CA ALA A 8 -2.64 16.82 13.63
C ALA A 8 -3.44 15.50 13.64
N ARG A 9 -2.76 14.40 13.32
CA ARG A 9 -3.36 13.06 13.40
C ARG A 9 -3.81 12.82 14.84
N ARG A 10 -5.09 12.52 15.04
CA ARG A 10 -5.58 12.00 16.33
C ARG A 10 -5.04 10.57 16.47
N VAL A 11 -4.08 10.40 17.36
CA VAL A 11 -3.58 9.08 17.79
C VAL A 11 -4.31 8.76 19.09
N ASP A 12 -4.99 7.62 19.15
CA ASP A 12 -5.55 7.11 20.39
C ASP A 12 -4.45 6.36 21.14
N GLU A 13 -3.97 6.95 22.23
CA GLU A 13 -2.92 6.37 23.08
C GLU A 13 -3.41 5.18 23.90
N SER A 14 -4.73 4.99 24.02
CA SER A 14 -5.32 3.84 24.73
C SER A 14 -5.40 2.58 23.87
N ALA A 15 -5.28 2.72 22.55
CA ALA A 15 -5.22 1.59 21.64
C ALA A 15 -3.83 0.93 21.74
N ALA A 16 -3.79 -0.36 22.10
CA ALA A 16 -2.56 -1.12 22.07
C ALA A 16 -2.02 -1.19 20.64
N ASP A 17 -0.72 -0.93 20.47
CA ASP A 17 -0.05 -1.07 19.19
C ASP A 17 -0.14 -2.53 18.69
N MET A 18 -0.50 -2.72 17.42
CA MET A 18 -0.67 -4.04 16.83
C MET A 18 0.61 -4.88 16.88
N GLY A 19 1.79 -4.27 16.72
CA GLY A 19 3.07 -4.96 16.83
C GLY A 19 3.30 -5.50 18.25
N SER A 20 2.88 -4.75 19.26
CA SER A 20 2.93 -5.19 20.67
C SER A 20 1.98 -6.35 20.94
N LEU A 21 0.76 -6.31 20.39
CA LEU A 21 -0.22 -7.40 20.53
C LEU A 21 0.26 -8.71 19.89
N VAL A 22 0.87 -8.64 18.71
CA VAL A 22 1.46 -9.81 18.03
C VAL A 22 2.59 -10.43 18.86
N ARG A 23 3.52 -9.62 19.40
CA ARG A 23 4.62 -10.12 20.24
C ARG A 23 4.16 -10.82 21.52
N LEU A 24 3.01 -10.42 22.05
CA LEU A 24 2.39 -11.04 23.23
C LEU A 24 1.54 -12.27 22.90
N GLY A 25 1.40 -12.63 21.62
CA GLY A 25 0.54 -13.72 21.17
C GLY A 25 -0.96 -13.43 21.36
N LEU A 26 -1.34 -12.15 21.45
CA LEU A 26 -2.73 -11.72 21.61
C LEU A 26 -3.42 -11.41 20.27
N ALA A 27 -2.65 -11.35 19.18
CA ALA A 27 -3.13 -11.14 17.82
C ALA A 27 -2.23 -11.89 16.82
N ASP A 28 -2.79 -12.23 15.66
CA ASP A 28 -2.04 -12.80 14.56
C ASP A 28 -1.40 -11.73 13.67
N GLU A 29 -0.27 -12.05 13.04
CA GLU A 29 0.32 -11.19 12.02
C GLU A 29 -0.63 -11.03 10.84
N GLN A 30 -0.91 -9.77 10.47
CA GLN A 30 -1.67 -9.49 9.27
C GLN A 30 -0.78 -9.78 8.05
N PRO A 31 -1.24 -10.61 7.08
CA PRO A 31 -0.50 -10.81 5.85
C PRO A 31 -0.45 -9.49 5.08
N VAL A 32 0.75 -9.01 4.78
CA VAL A 32 0.92 -7.92 3.83
C VAL A 32 0.60 -8.49 2.45
N PRO A 33 -0.45 -8.02 1.76
CA PRO A 33 -0.71 -8.49 0.41
C PRO A 33 0.50 -8.17 -0.46
N ALA A 34 0.99 -9.16 -1.21
CA ALA A 34 2.01 -8.91 -2.21
C ALA A 34 1.46 -7.86 -3.17
N PRO A 35 2.27 -6.87 -3.59
CA PRO A 35 1.79 -5.87 -4.51
C PRO A 35 1.46 -6.54 -5.84
N GLN A 36 0.17 -6.53 -6.20
CA GLN A 36 -0.33 -7.09 -7.46
C GLN A 36 -0.24 -6.01 -8.53
N TYR A 37 0.77 -6.10 -9.40
CA TYR A 37 0.93 -5.19 -10.53
C TYR A 37 0.43 -5.77 -11.86
N GLU A 38 0.20 -7.09 -11.92
CA GLU A 38 -0.33 -7.76 -13.11
C GLU A 38 -1.72 -7.22 -13.46
N GLY A 39 -1.90 -6.81 -14.72
CA GLY A 39 -3.18 -6.29 -15.22
C GLY A 39 -3.57 -4.90 -14.72
N LEU A 40 -2.74 -4.22 -13.91
CA LEU A 40 -3.00 -2.84 -13.50
C LEU A 40 -2.76 -1.83 -14.63
N PHE A 41 -1.90 -2.18 -15.58
CA PHE A 41 -1.48 -1.31 -16.66
C PHE A 41 -1.73 -2.00 -18.00
N LEU A 42 -2.08 -1.20 -19.00
CA LEU A 42 -2.15 -1.65 -20.38
C LEU A 42 -0.73 -1.98 -20.86
N GLU A 43 -0.60 -3.09 -21.58
CA GLU A 43 0.64 -3.38 -22.30
C GLU A 43 0.86 -2.32 -23.38
N PRO A 44 2.12 -1.89 -23.58
CA PRO A 44 2.43 -0.96 -24.65
C PRO A 44 2.15 -1.61 -26.00
N ASP A 45 1.44 -0.89 -26.88
CA ASP A 45 1.19 -1.31 -28.26
C ASP A 45 2.47 -1.07 -29.09
N ILE A 46 3.40 -2.03 -29.01
CA ILE A 46 4.67 -1.99 -29.73
C ILE A 46 4.43 -2.64 -31.10
N PRO A 47 4.65 -1.92 -32.23
CA PRO A 47 4.56 -2.53 -33.55
C PRO A 47 5.58 -3.67 -33.67
N PRO A 48 5.28 -4.74 -34.45
CA PRO A 48 6.21 -5.83 -34.64
C PRO A 48 7.53 -5.29 -35.22
N ASP A 49 8.66 -5.81 -34.73
CA ASP A 49 9.96 -5.51 -35.30
C ASP A 49 9.93 -5.98 -36.77
N ASP A 50 10.00 -5.03 -37.71
CA ASP A 50 10.10 -5.34 -39.14
C ASP A 50 11.29 -6.29 -39.36
N GLU A 51 11.04 -7.55 -39.70
CA GLU A 51 12.08 -8.50 -40.08
C GLU A 51 12.84 -7.95 -41.30
N PRO A 52 14.18 -7.94 -41.30
CA PRO A 52 14.93 -7.47 -42.45
C PRO A 52 14.70 -8.42 -43.64
N ALA A 53 14.31 -7.82 -44.77
CA ALA A 53 14.12 -8.47 -46.06
C ALA A 53 15.40 -9.07 -46.66
#